data_AF-A0AAV0X0U6-F1
#
_entry.id   AF-A0AAV0X0U6-F1
#
_cell.length_a   1.000
_cell.length_b   1.000
_cell.length_c   1.000
_cell.angle_alpha   90.00
_cell.angle_beta   90.00
_cell.angle_gamma   90.00
#
_symmetry.space_group_name_H-M   'P 1'
#
loop_
_entity.id
_entity.type
_entity.pdbx_description
1 polymer ?
#
loop_
_entity_poly.entity_id
_entity_poly.type
_entity_poly.pdbx_seq_one_letter_code
_entity_poly.pdbx_strand_id
1 'polypeptide(L)'
;MQNTKQNLKPRRWKPAEYKYRKSSHSDIYHVLQSLRKDEVFCDIKLETDDSRVIFGHKVVLASASPYFHAMLTNFAEKNQNHVVVRELDSCSLQLLIDFVYSGEITITEQNVQVLLPAANLLQLQEVKKACCDFLQAQLCPTKFIEIIELADLHSCTELLTSSELYIQQHFSDVVDSDEFLSLSFEQMVKLIANDELTIPSEEKIFESVIRWVKHDLGSRNRVFPELMEHVRLPLTSKDYILKNVVDEPLLNNCFKCKDYVIEALHFQLLKSDDLFTIPHNIRTKPRQPGGIHNVILVVGGLGFHEVVLNSTEWYDPKVDRWQSGPKMIAARCAAGLAALEDNFVFTVGGIIYDLTVQSVEGLDFSSESPHWKPTVNMFFKRQHFGVGVIKNYVYAVGGFDGIRHLNSAEVLDCRTREWRMISSMSTKRGGVGIGVLNNLVYAVGGYDGKSEQRLNSVECYHPSLDKWTPVADMRVAVMWVLAS
;
A
#
# COMPACT_ATOMS: atom_id res chain seq x y z
N MET A 1 24.54 -38.89 45.64
CA MET A 1 24.15 -37.61 45.02
C MET A 1 23.84 -37.92 43.56
N GLN A 2 22.56 -38.16 43.25
CA GLN A 2 21.66 -37.22 42.57
C GLN A 2 22.13 -36.89 41.15
N ASN A 3 21.34 -36.86 40.08
CA ASN A 3 19.98 -37.29 39.75
C ASN A 3 19.82 -36.84 38.29
N THR A 4 19.51 -37.71 37.33
CA THR A 4 18.87 -37.26 36.08
C THR A 4 17.99 -38.36 35.52
N LYS A 5 16.76 -38.40 36.05
CA LYS A 5 15.63 -39.06 35.42
C LYS A 5 15.31 -38.34 34.11
N GLN A 6 15.50 -38.99 32.97
CA GLN A 6 14.77 -38.65 31.75
C GLN A 6 13.60 -39.61 31.58
N ASN A 7 12.40 -39.05 31.75
CA ASN A 7 11.11 -39.70 31.51
C ASN A 7 10.96 -40.05 30.02
N LEU A 8 11.13 -41.32 29.66
CA LEU A 8 10.71 -41.87 28.37
C LEU A 8 9.20 -42.19 28.42
N LYS A 9 8.37 -41.30 27.86
CA LYS A 9 6.97 -41.63 27.56
C LYS A 9 6.94 -42.73 26.48
N PRO A 10 6.06 -43.74 26.58
CA PRO A 10 5.93 -44.75 25.53
C PRO A 10 5.35 -44.10 24.27
N ARG A 11 6.17 -44.03 23.20
CA ARG A 11 5.71 -43.65 21.86
C ARG A 11 4.69 -44.70 21.41
N ARG A 12 3.42 -44.31 21.28
CA ARG A 12 2.41 -45.08 20.54
C ARG A 12 2.96 -45.37 19.15
N TRP A 13 3.27 -46.63 18.86
CA TRP A 13 3.62 -47.07 17.51
C TRP A 13 2.39 -46.87 16.61
N LYS A 14 2.47 -45.91 15.69
CA LYS A 14 1.53 -45.88 14.56
C LYS A 14 1.90 -47.04 13.63
N PRO A 15 0.95 -47.82 13.11
CA PRO A 15 1.26 -48.88 12.14
C PRO A 15 1.98 -48.29 10.93
N ALA A 16 3.02 -48.96 10.45
CA ALA A 16 3.78 -48.52 9.29
C ALA A 16 2.93 -48.71 8.02
N GLU A 17 2.42 -47.62 7.45
CA GLU A 17 1.74 -47.61 6.16
C GLU A 17 2.77 -47.38 5.04
N TYR A 18 2.91 -48.35 4.12
CA TYR A 18 3.64 -48.17 2.87
C TYR A 18 2.65 -48.02 1.72
N LYS A 19 2.66 -46.86 1.06
CA LYS A 19 1.80 -46.56 -0.09
C LYS A 19 2.62 -46.63 -1.37
N TYR A 20 2.39 -47.68 -2.18
CA TYR A 20 2.95 -47.80 -3.52
C TYR A 20 2.08 -47.07 -4.54
N ARG A 21 2.68 -46.23 -5.39
CA ARG A 21 2.02 -45.54 -6.50
C ARG A 21 2.64 -46.05 -7.81
N LYS A 22 1.83 -46.65 -8.69
CA LYS A 22 2.24 -47.09 -10.03
C LYS A 22 2.72 -45.88 -10.83
N SER A 23 3.94 -45.92 -11.36
CA SER A 23 4.54 -44.83 -12.16
C SER A 23 3.83 -44.62 -13.51
N SER A 24 3.34 -45.70 -14.13
CA SER A 24 2.59 -45.70 -15.39
C SER A 24 1.07 -45.56 -15.23
N HIS A 25 0.63 -44.74 -14.28
CA HIS A 25 -0.82 -44.50 -14.11
C HIS A 25 -1.39 -43.63 -15.25
N SER A 26 -0.58 -42.71 -15.81
CA SER A 26 -0.91 -41.88 -16.97
C SER A 26 -1.17 -42.67 -18.24
N ASP A 27 -0.54 -43.84 -18.40
CA ASP A 27 -0.67 -44.68 -19.60
C ASP A 27 -2.13 -45.12 -19.87
N ILE A 28 -2.96 -45.19 -18.82
CA ILE A 28 -4.38 -45.49 -18.95
C ILE A 28 -5.09 -44.40 -19.76
N TYR A 29 -4.73 -43.13 -19.54
CA TYR A 29 -5.33 -42.00 -20.26
C TYR A 29 -4.92 -41.98 -21.73
N HIS A 30 -3.68 -42.38 -22.06
CA HIS A 30 -3.27 -42.58 -23.46
C HIS A 30 -4.10 -43.68 -24.16
N VAL A 31 -4.39 -44.79 -23.46
CA VAL A 31 -5.26 -45.85 -24.00
C VAL A 31 -6.69 -45.33 -24.17
N LEU A 32 -7.25 -44.63 -23.17
CA LEU A 32 -8.59 -44.04 -23.25
C LEU A 32 -8.71 -43.02 -24.40
N GLN A 33 -7.66 -42.25 -24.67
CA GLN A 33 -7.62 -41.30 -25.77
C GLN A 33 -7.61 -42.03 -27.13
N SER A 34 -6.86 -43.12 -27.26
CA SER A 34 -6.89 -43.96 -28.47
C SER A 34 -8.28 -44.56 -28.69
N LEU A 35 -8.87 -45.17 -27.65
CA LEU A 35 -10.22 -45.73 -27.72
C LEU A 35 -11.26 -44.69 -28.15
N ARG A 36 -11.16 -43.47 -27.62
CA ARG A 36 -12.05 -42.37 -28.02
C ARG A 36 -11.89 -41.98 -29.50
N LYS A 37 -10.64 -41.87 -29.98
CA LYS A 37 -10.35 -41.53 -31.39
C LYS A 37 -10.83 -42.61 -32.37
N ASP A 38 -10.81 -43.86 -31.94
CA ASP A 38 -11.33 -45.01 -32.69
C ASP A 38 -12.85 -45.22 -32.46
N GLU A 39 -13.50 -44.31 -31.72
CA GLU A 39 -14.93 -44.35 -31.35
C GLU A 39 -15.35 -45.63 -30.59
N VAL A 40 -14.40 -46.28 -29.92
CA VAL A 40 -14.61 -47.53 -29.18
C VAL A 40 -15.07 -47.23 -27.76
N PHE A 41 -16.22 -47.80 -27.36
CA PHE A 41 -16.87 -47.61 -26.07
C PHE A 41 -17.38 -46.18 -25.76
N CYS A 42 -17.34 -45.27 -26.73
CA CYS A 42 -17.93 -43.94 -26.60
C CYS A 42 -19.46 -44.04 -26.36
N ASP A 43 -19.91 -43.46 -25.25
CA ASP A 43 -21.31 -43.50 -24.77
C ASP A 43 -21.97 -42.11 -24.80
N ILE A 44 -21.26 -41.11 -25.32
CA ILE A 44 -21.78 -39.75 -25.52
C ILE A 44 -21.21 -39.10 -26.80
N LYS A 45 -22.09 -38.39 -27.48
CA LYS A 45 -21.83 -37.47 -28.59
C LYS A 45 -22.13 -36.05 -28.14
N LEU A 46 -21.17 -35.15 -28.28
CA LEU A 46 -21.30 -33.73 -27.99
C LEU A 46 -21.39 -32.97 -29.31
N GLU A 47 -22.52 -32.33 -29.58
CA GLU A 47 -22.71 -31.50 -30.77
C GLU A 47 -22.55 -30.02 -30.40
N THR A 48 -21.72 -29.30 -31.14
CA THR A 48 -21.51 -27.84 -31.00
C THR A 48 -22.42 -27.05 -31.94
N ASP A 49 -22.47 -25.73 -31.77
CA ASP A 49 -23.35 -24.85 -32.56
C ASP A 49 -23.04 -24.88 -34.07
N ASP A 50 -21.82 -25.26 -34.46
CA ASP A 50 -21.39 -25.47 -35.85
C ASP A 50 -21.74 -26.88 -36.39
N SER A 51 -22.59 -27.63 -35.68
CA SER A 51 -23.10 -28.96 -36.04
C SER A 51 -22.01 -30.05 -36.17
N ARG A 52 -20.82 -29.83 -35.58
CA ARG A 52 -19.81 -30.87 -35.47
C ARG A 52 -20.02 -31.72 -34.22
N VAL A 53 -19.72 -33.01 -34.33
CA VAL A 53 -19.92 -33.98 -33.26
C VAL A 53 -18.56 -34.46 -32.74
N ILE A 54 -18.39 -34.41 -31.43
CA ILE A 54 -17.21 -34.88 -30.72
C ILE A 54 -17.62 -36.06 -29.83
N PHE A 55 -16.90 -37.17 -29.94
CA PHE A 55 -17.15 -38.38 -29.16
C PHE A 55 -16.39 -38.36 -27.83
N GLY A 56 -16.97 -38.97 -26.82
CA GLY A 56 -16.36 -39.11 -25.50
C GLY A 56 -16.93 -40.25 -24.67
N HIS A 57 -16.37 -40.40 -23.46
CA HIS A 57 -16.81 -41.33 -22.43
C HIS A 57 -17.40 -40.52 -21.27
N LYS A 58 -18.68 -40.72 -20.92
CA LYS A 58 -19.38 -40.02 -19.83
C LYS A 58 -18.58 -40.06 -18.54
N VAL A 59 -18.02 -41.22 -18.19
CA VAL A 59 -17.25 -41.40 -16.96
C VAL A 59 -15.98 -40.55 -16.93
N VAL A 60 -15.28 -40.40 -18.06
CA VAL A 60 -14.05 -39.60 -18.14
C VAL A 60 -14.40 -38.11 -18.06
N LEU A 61 -15.40 -37.67 -18.84
CA LEU A 61 -15.86 -36.28 -18.85
C LEU A 61 -16.38 -35.84 -17.47
N ALA A 62 -17.23 -36.66 -16.84
CA ALA A 62 -17.78 -36.40 -15.51
C ALA A 62 -16.74 -36.46 -14.39
N SER A 63 -15.58 -37.09 -14.63
CA SER A 63 -14.48 -37.11 -13.66
C SER A 63 -13.60 -35.87 -13.76
N ALA A 64 -13.45 -35.30 -14.96
CA ALA A 64 -12.54 -34.18 -15.22
C ALA A 64 -13.22 -32.81 -15.14
N SER A 65 -14.53 -32.72 -15.36
CA SER A 65 -15.27 -31.47 -15.41
C SER A 65 -16.49 -31.50 -14.49
N PRO A 66 -16.60 -30.54 -13.54
CA PRO A 66 -17.80 -30.38 -12.72
C PRO A 66 -19.06 -30.08 -13.56
N TYR A 67 -18.92 -29.38 -14.70
CA TYR A 67 -20.01 -29.14 -15.64
C TYR A 67 -20.57 -30.45 -16.19
N PHE A 68 -19.70 -31.30 -16.76
CA PHE A 68 -20.14 -32.61 -17.27
C PHE A 68 -20.60 -33.54 -16.15
N HIS A 69 -19.99 -33.47 -14.97
CA HIS A 69 -20.43 -34.21 -13.80
C HIS A 69 -21.89 -33.89 -13.47
N ALA A 70 -22.21 -32.60 -13.33
CA ALA A 70 -23.57 -32.15 -13.03
C ALA A 70 -24.53 -32.56 -14.15
N MET A 71 -24.21 -32.25 -15.40
CA MET A 71 -25.02 -32.57 -16.59
C MET A 71 -25.37 -34.05 -16.68
N LEU A 72 -24.40 -34.94 -16.45
CA LEU A 72 -24.56 -36.39 -16.65
C LEU A 72 -25.11 -37.13 -15.43
N THR A 73 -25.23 -36.46 -14.28
CA THR A 73 -25.76 -37.08 -13.05
C THR A 73 -27.12 -36.53 -12.64
N ASN A 74 -27.33 -35.21 -12.77
CA ASN A 74 -28.44 -34.48 -12.18
C ASN A 74 -29.47 -33.95 -13.18
N PHE A 75 -29.15 -33.95 -14.48
CA PHE A 75 -30.03 -33.41 -15.53
C PHE A 75 -30.54 -34.50 -16.49
N ALA A 76 -31.42 -34.11 -17.42
CA ALA A 76 -32.11 -35.01 -18.35
C ALA A 76 -31.14 -35.70 -19.33
N GLU A 77 -30.01 -35.05 -19.61
CA GLU A 77 -28.91 -35.47 -20.48
C GLU A 77 -28.25 -36.76 -20.00
N LYS A 78 -28.41 -37.14 -18.72
CA LYS A 78 -27.97 -38.43 -18.17
C LYS A 78 -28.38 -39.62 -19.04
N ASN A 79 -29.62 -39.62 -19.51
CA ASN A 79 -30.21 -40.71 -20.30
C ASN A 79 -30.01 -40.52 -21.82
N GLN A 80 -29.34 -39.45 -22.24
CA GLN A 80 -29.09 -39.16 -23.65
C GLN A 80 -27.69 -39.64 -24.04
N ASN A 81 -27.55 -40.10 -25.28
CA ASN A 81 -26.26 -40.43 -25.89
C ASN A 81 -25.79 -39.32 -26.86
N HIS A 82 -26.59 -38.28 -27.03
CA HIS A 82 -26.33 -37.13 -27.89
C HIS A 82 -26.78 -35.86 -27.15
N VAL A 83 -25.85 -34.93 -26.93
CA VAL A 83 -26.08 -33.71 -26.16
C VAL A 83 -25.55 -32.52 -26.96
N VAL A 84 -26.37 -31.47 -27.07
CA VAL A 84 -25.98 -30.23 -27.73
C VAL A 84 -25.37 -29.29 -26.69
N VAL A 85 -24.12 -28.90 -26.89
CA VAL A 85 -23.40 -27.95 -26.05
C VAL A 85 -23.39 -26.60 -26.76
N ARG A 86 -24.19 -25.67 -26.24
CA ARG A 86 -24.34 -24.32 -26.79
C ARG A 86 -23.21 -23.39 -26.35
N GLU A 87 -23.02 -22.31 -27.10
CA GLU A 87 -22.03 -21.24 -26.85
C GLU A 87 -20.58 -21.72 -26.97
N LEU A 88 -20.34 -22.73 -27.79
CA LEU A 88 -19.04 -23.37 -27.95
C LEU A 88 -18.80 -23.75 -29.42
N ASP A 89 -17.63 -23.38 -29.93
CA ASP A 89 -17.15 -23.84 -31.23
C ASP A 89 -16.49 -25.22 -31.13
N SER A 90 -16.50 -25.97 -32.23
CA SER A 90 -15.96 -27.34 -32.27
C SER A 90 -14.45 -27.41 -32.05
N CYS A 91 -13.69 -26.38 -32.43
CA CYS A 91 -12.24 -26.37 -32.25
C CYS A 91 -11.88 -26.24 -30.76
N SER A 92 -12.52 -25.31 -30.04
CA SER A 92 -12.34 -25.14 -28.60
C SER A 92 -12.80 -26.36 -27.83
N LEU A 93 -13.99 -26.91 -28.15
CA LEU A 93 -14.47 -28.12 -27.49
C LEU A 93 -13.52 -29.30 -27.73
N GLN A 94 -13.04 -29.49 -28.97
CA GLN A 94 -12.10 -30.56 -29.29
C GLN A 94 -10.80 -30.43 -28.49
N LEU A 95 -10.22 -29.23 -28.39
CA LEU A 95 -9.01 -28.98 -27.60
C LEU A 95 -9.22 -29.30 -26.11
N LEU A 96 -10.37 -28.91 -25.55
CA LEU A 96 -10.69 -29.16 -24.14
C LEU A 96 -10.95 -30.65 -23.88
N ILE A 97 -11.64 -31.36 -24.79
CA ILE A 97 -11.81 -32.81 -24.67
C ILE A 97 -10.48 -33.53 -24.87
N ASP A 98 -9.63 -33.10 -25.81
CA ASP A 98 -8.29 -33.65 -25.97
C ASP A 98 -7.48 -33.47 -24.68
N PHE A 99 -7.52 -32.30 -24.05
CA PHE A 99 -6.89 -32.03 -22.76
C PHE A 99 -7.40 -32.96 -21.65
N VAL A 100 -8.71 -33.20 -21.55
CA VAL A 100 -9.29 -34.12 -20.54
C VAL A 100 -8.68 -35.53 -20.62
N TYR A 101 -8.26 -35.94 -21.82
CA TYR A 101 -7.69 -37.26 -22.06
C TYR A 101 -6.16 -37.29 -22.15
N SER A 102 -5.50 -36.18 -22.53
CA SER A 102 -4.04 -36.11 -22.68
C SER A 102 -3.35 -35.50 -21.47
N GLY A 103 -4.01 -34.60 -20.75
CA GLY A 103 -3.41 -33.71 -19.77
C GLY A 103 -2.58 -32.57 -20.38
N GLU A 104 -2.64 -32.38 -21.71
CA GLU A 104 -1.83 -31.41 -22.46
C GLU A 104 -2.72 -30.54 -23.35
N ILE A 105 -2.48 -29.23 -23.34
CA ILE A 105 -3.18 -28.26 -24.18
C ILE A 105 -2.20 -27.19 -24.69
N THR A 106 -2.36 -26.80 -25.95
CA THR A 106 -1.56 -25.74 -26.57
C THR A 106 -2.35 -24.45 -26.61
N ILE A 107 -1.85 -23.41 -25.94
CA ILE A 107 -2.46 -22.07 -25.89
C ILE A 107 -1.66 -21.12 -26.78
N THR A 108 -2.37 -20.36 -27.63
CA THR A 108 -1.81 -19.39 -28.57
C THR A 108 -2.61 -18.08 -28.54
N GLU A 109 -2.06 -16.99 -29.10
CA GLU A 109 -2.76 -15.70 -29.17
C GLU A 109 -4.10 -15.79 -29.92
N GLN A 110 -4.19 -16.66 -30.92
CA GLN A 110 -5.40 -16.81 -31.74
C GLN A 110 -6.49 -17.64 -31.05
N ASN A 111 -6.11 -18.58 -30.19
CA ASN A 111 -7.08 -19.48 -29.56
C ASN A 111 -7.49 -19.06 -28.15
N VAL A 112 -6.67 -18.28 -27.43
CA VAL A 112 -6.93 -17.96 -26.01
C VAL A 112 -8.24 -17.21 -25.79
N GLN A 113 -8.64 -16.35 -26.74
CA GLN A 113 -9.88 -15.57 -26.68
C GLN A 113 -11.15 -16.42 -26.71
N VAL A 114 -11.14 -17.55 -27.43
CA VAL A 114 -12.26 -18.50 -27.48
C VAL A 114 -12.11 -19.62 -26.45
N LEU A 115 -10.87 -20.01 -26.15
CA LEU A 115 -10.55 -21.10 -25.23
C LEU A 115 -10.84 -20.74 -23.76
N LEU A 116 -10.57 -19.50 -23.35
CA LEU A 116 -10.83 -19.06 -21.97
C LEU A 116 -12.33 -19.09 -21.62
N PRO A 117 -13.26 -18.50 -22.41
CA PRO A 117 -14.70 -18.65 -22.20
C PRO A 117 -15.13 -20.13 -22.17
N ALA A 118 -14.63 -20.93 -23.12
CA ALA A 118 -14.93 -22.35 -23.22
C ALA A 118 -14.51 -23.13 -21.97
N ALA A 119 -13.29 -22.90 -21.47
CA ALA A 119 -12.79 -23.52 -20.25
C ALA A 119 -13.59 -23.08 -19.00
N ASN A 120 -14.00 -21.81 -18.95
CA ASN A 120 -14.83 -21.29 -17.86
C ASN A 120 -16.22 -21.93 -17.86
N LEU A 121 -16.86 -22.05 -19.03
CA LEU A 121 -18.17 -22.68 -19.21
C LEU A 121 -18.14 -24.16 -18.80
N LEU A 122 -17.13 -24.91 -19.27
CA LEU A 122 -16.95 -26.33 -18.91
C LEU A 122 -16.31 -26.53 -17.52
N GLN A 123 -16.07 -25.45 -16.77
CA GLN A 123 -15.51 -25.45 -15.42
C GLN A 123 -14.16 -26.18 -15.31
N LEU A 124 -13.33 -26.11 -16.35
CA LEU A 124 -11.97 -26.67 -16.39
C LEU A 124 -10.97 -25.66 -15.81
N GLN A 125 -10.86 -25.63 -14.48
CA GLN A 125 -10.09 -24.61 -13.76
C GLN A 125 -8.59 -24.60 -14.10
N GLU A 126 -8.00 -25.77 -14.38
CA GLU A 126 -6.57 -25.86 -14.76
C GLU A 126 -6.30 -25.19 -16.11
N VAL A 127 -7.20 -25.37 -17.09
CA VAL A 127 -7.10 -24.71 -18.39
C VAL A 127 -7.37 -23.22 -18.25
N LYS A 128 -8.39 -22.82 -17.48
CA LYS A 128 -8.68 -21.41 -17.17
C LYS A 128 -7.45 -20.71 -16.60
N LYS A 129 -6.79 -21.35 -15.62
CA LYS A 129 -5.56 -20.83 -15.02
C LYS A 129 -4.42 -20.74 -16.03
N ALA A 130 -4.18 -21.77 -16.83
CA ALA A 130 -3.15 -21.74 -17.86
C ALA A 130 -3.40 -20.63 -18.90
N CYS A 131 -4.66 -20.37 -19.29
CA CYS A 131 -5.01 -19.24 -20.14
C CYS A 131 -4.72 -17.89 -19.45
N CYS A 132 -5.03 -17.75 -18.16
CA CYS A 132 -4.71 -16.53 -17.40
C CYS A 132 -3.20 -16.31 -17.29
N ASP A 133 -2.43 -17.35 -16.99
CA ASP A 133 -0.96 -17.29 -16.91
C ASP A 133 -0.35 -16.88 -18.26
N PHE A 134 -0.88 -17.42 -19.36
CA PHE A 134 -0.48 -17.04 -20.72
C PHE A 134 -0.78 -15.56 -21.02
N LEU A 135 -2.00 -15.09 -20.74
CA LEU A 135 -2.39 -13.69 -20.95
C LEU A 135 -1.57 -12.73 -20.09
N GLN A 136 -1.27 -13.12 -18.84
CA GLN A 136 -0.42 -12.33 -17.95
C GLN A 136 1.00 -12.17 -18.51
N ALA A 137 1.57 -13.21 -19.11
CA ALA A 137 2.88 -13.13 -19.75
C ALA A 137 2.90 -12.24 -21.02
N GLN A 138 1.72 -11.93 -21.58
CA GLN A 138 1.56 -11.08 -22.76
C GLN A 138 1.15 -9.64 -22.45
N LEU A 139 1.03 -9.27 -21.17
CA LEU A 139 0.69 -7.90 -20.78
C LEU A 139 1.73 -6.91 -21.32
N CYS A 140 1.26 -6.01 -22.18
CA CYS A 140 2.04 -4.94 -22.76
C CYS A 140 1.18 -3.66 -22.92
N PRO A 141 1.79 -2.48 -23.12
CA PRO A 141 1.06 -1.21 -23.20
C PRO A 141 0.05 -1.12 -24.35
N THR A 142 0.15 -2.01 -25.34
CA THR A 142 -0.76 -2.06 -26.50
C THR A 142 -1.86 -3.12 -26.38
N LYS A 143 -1.74 -4.11 -25.50
CA LYS A 143 -2.74 -5.21 -25.39
C LYS A 143 -3.51 -5.23 -24.07
N PHE A 144 -3.18 -4.36 -23.11
CA PHE A 144 -3.74 -4.44 -21.76
C PHE A 144 -5.26 -4.23 -21.69
N ILE A 145 -5.85 -3.41 -22.57
CA ILE A 145 -7.30 -3.19 -22.63
C ILE A 145 -8.02 -4.48 -22.98
N GLU A 146 -7.59 -5.14 -24.06
CA GLU A 146 -8.19 -6.40 -24.52
C GLU A 146 -8.13 -7.47 -23.43
N ILE A 147 -6.99 -7.56 -22.73
CA ILE A 147 -6.80 -8.53 -21.64
C ILE A 147 -7.71 -8.21 -20.45
N ILE A 148 -7.87 -6.92 -20.08
CA ILE A 148 -8.76 -6.51 -18.98
C ILE A 148 -10.22 -6.77 -19.32
N GLU A 149 -10.66 -6.41 -20.52
CA GLU A 149 -12.05 -6.64 -20.96
C GLU A 149 -12.37 -8.15 -20.98
N LEU A 150 -11.44 -8.97 -21.47
CA LEU A 150 -11.57 -10.42 -21.45
C LEU A 150 -11.59 -10.98 -20.02
N ALA A 151 -10.76 -10.44 -19.13
CA ALA A 151 -10.71 -10.85 -17.73
C ALA A 151 -11.98 -10.46 -16.96
N ASP A 152 -12.54 -9.28 -17.22
CA ASP A 152 -13.78 -8.80 -16.61
C ASP A 152 -14.98 -9.62 -17.08
N LEU A 153 -15.09 -9.86 -18.40
CA LEU A 153 -16.15 -10.65 -19.00
C LEU A 153 -16.24 -12.09 -18.43
N HIS A 154 -15.10 -12.69 -18.08
CA HIS A 154 -15.02 -14.06 -17.54
C HIS A 154 -14.74 -14.12 -16.04
N SER A 155 -14.82 -12.97 -15.35
CA SER A 155 -14.63 -12.83 -13.90
C SER A 155 -13.31 -13.46 -13.43
N CYS A 156 -12.23 -13.25 -14.17
CA CYS A 156 -10.88 -13.69 -13.84
C CYS A 156 -10.22 -12.68 -12.89
N THR A 157 -10.52 -12.78 -11.60
CA THR A 157 -10.07 -11.84 -10.57
C THR A 157 -8.55 -11.76 -10.41
N GLU A 158 -7.84 -12.89 -10.54
CA GLU A 158 -6.38 -12.93 -10.46
C GLU A 158 -5.74 -12.18 -11.62
N LEU A 159 -6.23 -12.39 -12.85
CA LEU A 159 -5.76 -11.70 -14.04
C LEU A 159 -6.05 -10.20 -13.96
N LEU A 160 -7.25 -9.80 -13.53
CA LEU A 160 -7.61 -8.40 -13.31
C LEU A 160 -6.65 -7.72 -12.32
N THR A 161 -6.36 -8.37 -11.19
CA THR A 161 -5.43 -7.84 -10.17
C THR A 161 -4.01 -7.68 -10.75
N SER A 162 -3.53 -8.69 -11.49
CA SER A 162 -2.23 -8.63 -12.16
C SER A 162 -2.17 -7.53 -13.22
N SER A 163 -3.24 -7.35 -14.01
CA SER A 163 -3.34 -6.28 -15.02
C SER A 163 -3.38 -4.89 -14.39
N GLU A 164 -4.12 -4.71 -13.29
CA GLU A 164 -4.13 -3.45 -12.54
C GLU A 164 -2.74 -3.09 -11.99
N LEU A 165 -2.02 -4.07 -11.41
CA LEU A 165 -0.65 -3.89 -10.94
C LEU A 165 0.31 -3.54 -12.10
N TYR A 166 0.15 -4.18 -13.26
CA TYR A 166 0.94 -3.87 -14.45
C TYR A 166 0.74 -2.41 -14.88
N ILE A 167 -0.50 -1.95 -14.97
CA ILE A 167 -0.80 -0.56 -15.33
C ILE A 167 -0.22 0.41 -14.29
N GLN A 168 -0.30 0.08 -12.99
CA GLN A 168 0.25 0.93 -11.94
C GLN A 168 1.77 1.10 -12.05
N GLN A 169 2.49 0.05 -12.44
CA GLN A 169 3.95 0.07 -12.57
C GLN A 169 4.43 0.69 -13.90
N HIS A 170 3.68 0.50 -14.99
CA HIS A 170 4.04 0.92 -16.34
C HIS A 170 3.16 2.07 -16.86
N PHE A 171 2.57 2.87 -15.97
CA PHE A 171 1.62 3.91 -16.33
C PHE A 171 2.17 4.90 -17.37
N SER A 172 3.45 5.29 -17.25
CA SER A 172 4.11 6.20 -18.20
C SER A 172 4.08 5.68 -19.64
N ASP A 173 4.31 4.37 -19.82
CA ASP A 173 4.30 3.74 -21.15
C ASP A 173 2.88 3.56 -21.67
N VAL A 174 1.93 3.26 -20.77
CA VAL A 174 0.50 3.11 -21.08
C VAL A 174 -0.10 4.42 -21.58
N VAL A 175 0.19 5.54 -20.94
CA VAL A 175 -0.32 6.87 -21.35
C VAL A 175 0.12 7.25 -22.77
N ASP A 176 1.29 6.78 -23.18
CA ASP A 176 1.84 7.12 -24.48
C ASP A 176 1.19 6.31 -25.62
N SER A 177 0.55 5.17 -25.31
CA SER A 177 -0.12 4.30 -26.28
C SER A 177 -1.45 4.87 -26.80
N ASP A 178 -1.89 4.36 -27.96
CA ASP A 178 -3.16 4.79 -28.57
C ASP A 178 -4.36 4.11 -27.90
N GLU A 179 -4.14 2.94 -27.30
CA GLU A 179 -5.13 2.20 -26.53
C GLU A 179 -5.55 2.95 -25.26
N PHE A 180 -4.70 3.83 -24.73
CA PHE A 180 -5.12 4.74 -23.66
C PHE A 180 -6.27 5.65 -24.09
N LEU A 181 -6.33 6.04 -25.37
CA LEU A 181 -7.37 6.95 -25.89
C LEU A 181 -8.73 6.25 -26.03
N SER A 182 -8.77 4.91 -26.06
CA SER A 182 -10.01 4.13 -26.13
C SER A 182 -10.65 3.87 -24.76
N LEU A 183 -9.97 4.18 -23.65
CA LEU A 183 -10.51 4.03 -22.30
C LEU A 183 -11.87 4.72 -22.13
N SER A 184 -12.78 4.06 -21.43
CA SER A 184 -14.06 4.65 -20.98
C SER A 184 -13.84 5.68 -19.86
N PHE A 185 -14.84 6.52 -19.60
CA PHE A 185 -14.80 7.49 -18.51
C PHE A 185 -14.58 6.84 -17.13
N GLU A 186 -15.28 5.73 -16.84
CA GLU A 186 -15.17 5.04 -15.56
C GLU A 186 -13.78 4.44 -15.34
N GLN A 187 -13.23 3.81 -16.38
CA GLN A 187 -11.86 3.27 -16.33
C GLN A 187 -10.83 4.39 -16.17
N MET A 188 -11.01 5.51 -16.88
CA MET A 188 -10.13 6.68 -16.79
C MET A 188 -10.13 7.27 -15.37
N VAL A 189 -11.31 7.45 -14.74
CA VAL A 189 -11.43 7.92 -13.35
C VAL A 189 -10.75 6.94 -12.39
N LYS A 190 -11.07 5.64 -12.48
CA LYS A 190 -10.48 4.60 -11.63
C LYS A 190 -8.95 4.61 -11.72
N LEU A 191 -8.42 4.84 -12.91
CA LEU A 191 -7.00 4.91 -13.18
C LEU A 191 -6.37 6.15 -12.52
N ILE A 192 -6.82 7.36 -12.84
CA ILE A 192 -6.22 8.60 -12.32
C ILE A 192 -6.52 8.87 -10.84
N ALA A 193 -7.55 8.25 -10.25
CA ALA A 193 -7.85 8.38 -8.83
C ALA A 193 -6.93 7.52 -7.95
N ASN A 194 -6.20 6.56 -8.53
CA ASN A 194 -5.42 5.60 -7.77
C ASN A 194 -4.18 6.22 -7.09
N ASP A 195 -4.13 6.14 -5.76
CA ASP A 195 -2.99 6.62 -4.94
C ASP A 195 -1.68 5.89 -5.25
N GLU A 196 -1.75 4.70 -5.85
CA GLU A 196 -0.63 3.76 -6.03
C GLU A 196 0.04 3.86 -7.41
N LEU A 197 -0.34 4.83 -8.25
CA LEU A 197 0.28 4.98 -9.58
C LEU A 197 1.76 5.36 -9.48
N THR A 198 2.59 4.62 -10.20
CA THR A 198 4.01 4.95 -10.36
C THR A 198 4.17 5.87 -11.58
N ILE A 199 4.34 7.17 -11.32
CA ILE A 199 4.53 8.18 -12.37
C ILE A 199 5.64 9.17 -11.99
N PRO A 200 6.43 9.69 -12.96
CA PRO A 200 7.45 10.70 -12.68
C PRO A 200 6.91 12.02 -12.11
N SER A 201 5.73 12.47 -12.54
CA SER A 201 5.15 13.74 -12.08
C SER A 201 3.64 13.80 -12.30
N GLU A 202 2.95 14.62 -11.50
CA GLU A 202 1.53 14.94 -11.72
C GLU A 202 1.31 15.74 -13.02
N GLU A 203 2.36 16.38 -13.54
CA GLU A 203 2.34 17.07 -14.84
C GLU A 203 2.03 16.08 -15.97
N LYS A 204 2.64 14.89 -15.95
CA LYS A 204 2.35 13.83 -16.93
C LYS A 204 0.90 13.33 -16.81
N ILE A 205 0.32 13.24 -15.62
CA ILE A 205 -1.11 12.88 -15.45
C ILE A 205 -1.99 13.95 -16.10
N PHE A 206 -1.70 15.21 -15.83
CA PHE A 206 -2.43 16.33 -16.44
C PHE A 206 -2.39 16.26 -17.97
N GLU A 207 -1.21 16.07 -18.56
CA GLU A 207 -1.04 15.92 -20.01
C GLU A 207 -1.82 14.74 -20.57
N SER A 208 -1.84 13.62 -19.84
CA SER A 208 -2.59 12.41 -20.19
C SER A 208 -4.10 12.69 -20.27
N VAL A 209 -4.64 13.37 -19.26
CA VAL A 209 -6.06 13.74 -19.20
C VAL A 209 -6.41 14.68 -20.36
N ILE A 210 -5.57 15.67 -20.63
CA ILE A 210 -5.76 16.60 -21.76
C ILE A 210 -5.72 15.85 -23.10
N ARG A 211 -4.76 14.94 -23.31
CA ARG A 211 -4.68 14.11 -24.52
C ARG A 211 -5.94 13.27 -24.71
N TRP A 212 -6.42 12.63 -23.64
CA TRP A 212 -7.64 11.80 -23.68
C TRP A 212 -8.89 12.62 -23.99
N VAL A 213 -9.06 13.81 -23.38
CA VAL A 213 -10.22 14.68 -23.67
C VAL A 213 -10.16 15.26 -25.08
N LYS A 214 -8.97 15.67 -25.56
CA LYS A 214 -8.80 16.23 -26.91
C LYS A 214 -9.11 15.23 -28.03
N HIS A 215 -8.98 13.93 -27.77
CA HIS A 215 -9.31 12.87 -28.73
C HIS A 215 -10.81 12.82 -29.08
N ASP A 216 -11.70 13.12 -28.13
CA ASP A 216 -13.15 13.25 -28.38
C ASP A 216 -13.72 14.44 -27.59
N LEU A 217 -13.41 15.64 -28.09
CA LEU A 217 -13.84 16.91 -27.48
C LEU A 217 -15.37 17.03 -27.37
N GLY A 218 -16.14 16.38 -28.24
CA GLY A 218 -17.58 16.50 -28.27
C GLY A 218 -18.24 15.88 -27.03
N SER A 219 -17.88 14.64 -26.71
CA SER A 219 -18.44 13.92 -25.56
C SER A 219 -17.65 14.20 -24.28
N ARG A 220 -16.32 14.23 -24.34
CA ARG A 220 -15.44 14.21 -23.16
C ARG A 220 -15.30 15.55 -22.47
N ASN A 221 -15.58 16.66 -23.17
CA ASN A 221 -15.52 18.00 -22.57
C ASN A 221 -16.54 18.16 -21.42
N ARG A 222 -17.66 17.44 -21.45
CA ARG A 222 -18.67 17.48 -20.37
C ARG A 222 -18.18 16.85 -19.06
N VAL A 223 -17.36 15.79 -19.17
CA VAL A 223 -16.85 15.03 -18.01
C VAL A 223 -15.47 15.49 -17.55
N PHE A 224 -14.81 16.38 -18.31
CA PHE A 224 -13.50 16.93 -17.96
C PHE A 224 -13.41 17.52 -16.55
N PRO A 225 -14.40 18.27 -16.02
CA PRO A 225 -14.33 18.81 -14.66
C PRO A 225 -14.35 17.76 -13.55
N GLU A 226 -14.91 16.57 -13.83
CA GLU A 226 -14.89 15.43 -12.91
C GLU A 226 -13.53 14.73 -12.93
N LEU A 227 -12.91 14.59 -14.10
CA LEU A 227 -11.54 14.07 -14.22
C LEU A 227 -10.53 14.95 -13.48
N MET A 228 -10.65 16.27 -13.61
CA MET A 228 -9.75 17.23 -12.94
C MET A 228 -9.81 17.16 -11.41
N GLU A 229 -10.88 16.62 -10.84
CA GLU A 229 -10.99 16.43 -9.38
C GLU A 229 -9.93 15.46 -8.82
N HIS A 230 -9.46 14.54 -9.67
CA HIS A 230 -8.50 13.49 -9.37
C HIS A 230 -7.07 13.82 -9.82
N VAL A 231 -6.86 14.93 -10.52
CA VAL A 231 -5.53 15.43 -10.90
C VAL A 231 -4.98 16.29 -9.76
N ARG A 232 -3.80 15.96 -9.25
CA ARG A 232 -3.22 16.63 -8.06
C ARG A 232 -2.42 17.86 -8.50
N LEU A 233 -3.10 18.77 -9.20
CA LEU A 233 -2.51 20.05 -9.68
C LEU A 233 -1.70 20.80 -8.61
N PRO A 234 -2.11 20.87 -7.33
CA PRO A 234 -1.30 21.51 -6.28
C PRO A 234 0.12 20.96 -6.13
N LEU A 235 0.37 19.71 -6.55
CA LEU A 235 1.68 19.06 -6.46
C LEU A 235 2.54 19.24 -7.72
N THR A 236 2.05 19.94 -8.74
CA THR A 236 2.84 20.31 -9.93
C THR A 236 3.71 21.53 -9.66
N SER A 237 4.73 21.76 -10.48
CA SER A 237 5.61 22.92 -10.31
C SER A 237 4.87 24.23 -10.62
N LYS A 238 5.18 25.30 -9.86
CA LYS A 238 4.59 26.63 -10.06
C LYS A 238 4.79 27.14 -11.50
N ASP A 239 5.98 26.92 -12.06
CA ASP A 239 6.31 27.33 -13.43
C ASP A 239 5.46 26.58 -14.47
N TYR A 240 5.18 25.30 -14.24
CA TYR A 240 4.32 24.50 -15.11
C TYR A 240 2.87 24.97 -15.07
N ILE A 241 2.33 25.24 -13.87
CA ILE A 241 0.95 25.75 -13.74
C ILE A 241 0.77 27.05 -14.55
N LEU A 242 1.70 28.00 -14.39
CA LEU A 242 1.62 29.30 -15.04
C LEU A 242 1.76 29.24 -16.56
N LYS A 243 2.61 28.34 -17.09
CA LYS A 243 2.89 28.25 -18.53
C LYS A 243 1.96 27.31 -19.29
N ASN A 244 1.57 26.20 -18.67
CA ASN A 244 0.92 25.09 -19.37
C ASN A 244 -0.54 24.90 -18.94
N VAL A 245 -0.89 25.19 -17.68
CA VAL A 245 -2.25 24.94 -17.15
C VAL A 245 -3.16 26.15 -17.33
N VAL A 246 -2.67 27.37 -17.03
CA VAL A 246 -3.48 28.61 -17.12
C VAL A 246 -3.91 28.91 -18.55
N ASP A 247 -3.04 28.67 -19.52
CA ASP A 247 -3.30 28.99 -20.93
C ASP A 247 -4.07 27.88 -21.68
N GLU A 248 -4.35 26.74 -21.04
CA GLU A 248 -5.03 25.62 -21.70
C GLU A 248 -6.52 25.95 -21.96
N PRO A 249 -7.01 25.90 -23.22
CA PRO A 249 -8.37 26.32 -23.59
C PRO A 249 -9.48 25.55 -22.87
N LEU A 250 -9.25 24.28 -22.52
CA LEU A 250 -10.23 23.44 -21.82
C LEU A 250 -10.54 23.94 -20.41
N LEU A 251 -9.55 24.49 -19.70
CA LEU A 251 -9.73 25.06 -18.37
C LEU A 251 -10.38 26.44 -18.42
N ASN A 252 -10.05 27.25 -19.43
CA ASN A 252 -10.56 28.61 -19.55
C ASN A 252 -12.08 28.68 -19.77
N ASN A 253 -12.67 27.64 -20.34
CA ASN A 253 -14.10 27.54 -20.61
C ASN A 253 -14.93 26.92 -19.47
N CYS A 254 -14.32 26.50 -18.36
CA CYS A 254 -15.02 25.86 -17.23
C CYS A 254 -14.74 26.54 -15.89
N PHE A 255 -15.79 26.98 -15.19
CA PHE A 255 -15.67 27.61 -13.87
C PHE A 255 -15.09 26.66 -12.81
N LYS A 256 -15.57 25.40 -12.74
CA LYS A 256 -15.08 24.41 -11.77
C LYS A 256 -13.58 24.12 -11.95
N CYS A 257 -13.11 24.07 -13.20
CA CYS A 257 -11.68 23.85 -13.48
C CYS A 257 -10.81 25.05 -13.06
N LYS A 258 -11.32 26.29 -13.15
CA LYS A 258 -10.62 27.48 -12.64
C LYS A 258 -10.45 27.44 -11.13
N ASP A 259 -11.44 26.94 -10.39
CA ASP A 259 -11.34 26.78 -8.94
C ASP A 259 -10.17 25.86 -8.56
N TYR A 260 -9.95 24.76 -9.31
CA TYR A 260 -8.79 23.88 -9.09
C TYR A 260 -7.44 24.55 -9.38
N VAL A 261 -7.37 25.42 -10.39
CA VAL A 261 -6.14 26.19 -10.69
C VAL A 261 -5.85 27.20 -9.58
N ILE A 262 -6.88 27.89 -9.09
CA ILE A 262 -6.76 28.83 -7.96
C ILE A 262 -6.32 28.09 -6.70
N GLU A 263 -6.91 26.92 -6.42
CA GLU A 263 -6.51 26.02 -5.33
C GLU A 263 -5.03 25.67 -5.41
N ALA A 264 -4.56 25.24 -6.60
CA ALA A 264 -3.16 24.88 -6.82
C ALA A 264 -2.19 26.07 -6.64
N LEU A 265 -2.53 27.24 -7.17
CA LEU A 265 -1.71 28.45 -7.00
C LEU A 265 -1.66 28.90 -5.53
N HIS A 266 -2.79 28.81 -4.82
CA HIS A 266 -2.86 29.12 -3.40
C HIS A 266 -2.02 28.14 -2.57
N PHE A 267 -2.09 26.84 -2.87
CA PHE A 267 -1.22 25.82 -2.26
C PHE A 267 0.27 26.13 -2.47
N GLN A 268 0.67 26.52 -3.68
CA GLN A 268 2.06 26.86 -4.00
C GLN A 268 2.54 28.11 -3.24
N LEU A 269 1.67 29.12 -3.08
CA LEU A 269 1.94 30.31 -2.25
C LEU A 269 2.11 29.95 -0.77
N LEU A 270 1.23 29.10 -0.23
CA LEU A 270 1.32 28.62 1.16
C LEU A 270 2.53 27.72 1.41
N LYS A 271 3.02 26.99 0.39
CA LYS A 271 4.26 26.22 0.47
C LYS A 271 5.49 27.12 0.57
N SER A 272 5.47 28.30 -0.06
CA SER A 272 6.55 29.30 0.05
C SER A 272 6.54 30.09 1.35
N ASP A 273 5.35 30.39 1.89
CA ASP A 273 5.16 31.03 3.19
C ASP A 273 4.81 29.97 4.25
N ASP A 274 5.84 29.25 4.71
CA ASP A 274 5.87 28.66 6.04
C ASP A 274 4.68 27.73 6.45
N LEU A 275 4.82 26.44 6.11
CA LEU A 275 4.24 25.19 6.65
C LEU A 275 3.05 25.28 7.64
N PHE A 276 1.97 24.54 7.30
CA PHE A 276 0.89 23.96 8.15
C PHE A 276 -0.54 24.50 8.07
N THR A 277 -0.88 25.37 7.12
CA THR A 277 -2.31 25.69 6.82
C THR A 277 -2.71 25.31 5.42
N ILE A 278 -2.46 24.06 5.04
CA ILE A 278 -2.97 23.55 3.78
C ILE A 278 -4.21 22.69 4.08
N PRO A 279 -5.39 23.03 3.54
CA PRO A 279 -6.55 22.14 3.59
C PRO A 279 -6.19 20.79 2.96
N HIS A 280 -6.17 19.73 3.76
CA HIS A 280 -5.93 18.38 3.24
C HIS A 280 -7.13 17.90 2.43
N ASN A 281 -6.96 17.86 1.12
CA ASN A 281 -7.85 17.17 0.20
C ASN A 281 -7.03 16.20 -0.67
N ILE A 282 -7.73 15.38 -1.47
CA ILE A 282 -7.11 14.36 -2.34
C ILE A 282 -6.03 14.96 -3.25
N ARG A 283 -6.19 16.21 -3.70
CA ARG A 283 -5.28 16.90 -4.63
C ARG A 283 -4.02 17.47 -3.98
N THR A 284 -4.00 17.58 -2.65
CA THR A 284 -2.84 18.03 -1.87
C THR A 284 -1.99 16.91 -1.29
N LYS A 285 -2.43 15.65 -1.42
CA LYS A 285 -1.74 14.47 -0.91
C LYS A 285 -0.92 13.82 -2.03
N PRO A 286 0.40 13.62 -1.92
CA PRO A 286 1.19 12.92 -2.93
C PRO A 286 0.74 11.47 -3.17
N ARG A 287 0.94 10.96 -4.39
CA ARG A 287 0.77 9.52 -4.69
C ARG A 287 1.84 8.72 -3.96
N GLN A 288 1.48 7.53 -3.51
CA GLN A 288 2.33 6.64 -2.73
C GLN A 288 2.37 5.25 -3.38
N PRO A 289 3.05 5.10 -4.54
CA PRO A 289 3.17 3.80 -5.19
C PRO A 289 3.77 2.73 -4.26
N GLY A 290 3.02 1.66 -4.01
CA GLY A 290 3.39 0.51 -3.16
C GLY A 290 2.81 0.52 -1.73
N GLY A 291 1.84 1.38 -1.43
CA GLY A 291 1.13 1.53 -0.15
C GLY A 291 1.89 2.39 0.86
N ILE A 292 1.25 2.67 2.00
CA ILE A 292 1.89 3.34 3.15
C ILE A 292 3.20 2.61 3.47
N HIS A 293 4.32 3.26 3.13
CA HIS A 293 5.65 2.73 3.34
C HIS A 293 6.22 3.33 4.61
N ASN A 294 5.91 2.69 5.74
CA ASN A 294 6.43 3.13 7.03
C ASN A 294 7.93 2.80 7.11
N VAL A 295 8.73 3.83 7.37
CA VAL A 295 10.15 3.71 7.67
C VAL A 295 10.40 4.00 9.15
N ILE A 296 11.50 3.50 9.68
CA ILE A 296 11.97 3.89 11.02
C ILE A 296 13.03 4.96 10.83
N LEU A 297 12.75 6.19 11.27
CA LEU A 297 13.69 7.31 11.20
C LEU A 297 14.53 7.40 12.48
N VAL A 298 15.84 7.54 12.31
CA VAL A 298 16.81 7.79 13.38
C VAL A 298 17.52 9.10 13.08
N VAL A 299 17.57 9.98 14.07
CA VAL A 299 18.09 11.34 13.91
C VAL A 299 19.07 11.67 15.03
N GLY A 300 20.30 12.03 14.66
CA GLY A 300 21.35 12.45 15.59
C GLY A 300 21.81 11.35 16.55
N GLY A 301 22.06 11.74 17.80
CA GLY A 301 22.51 10.82 18.84
C GLY A 301 24.01 10.85 19.07
N LEU A 302 24.51 9.85 19.81
CA LEU A 302 25.91 9.71 20.20
C LEU A 302 26.50 8.48 19.51
N GLY A 303 27.43 8.69 18.59
CA GLY A 303 28.10 7.64 17.83
C GLY A 303 29.33 7.05 18.53
N PHE A 304 30.11 6.28 17.78
CA PHE A 304 31.40 5.76 18.25
C PHE A 304 32.33 6.89 18.73
N HIS A 305 33.10 6.62 19.79
CA HIS A 305 34.00 7.58 20.42
C HIS A 305 33.30 8.86 20.93
N GLU A 306 32.03 8.76 21.33
CA GLU A 306 31.25 9.86 21.91
C GLU A 306 31.09 11.06 20.98
N VAL A 307 31.17 10.83 19.66
CA VAL A 307 30.92 11.87 18.67
C VAL A 307 29.41 12.11 18.56
N VAL A 308 28.98 13.34 18.83
CA VAL A 308 27.59 13.76 18.60
C VAL A 308 27.33 13.83 17.09
N LEU A 309 26.24 13.22 16.64
CA LEU A 309 25.93 13.07 15.23
C LEU A 309 24.91 14.12 14.75
N ASN A 310 25.04 14.52 13.48
CA ASN A 310 24.01 15.27 12.75
C ASN A 310 23.38 14.45 11.61
N SER A 311 23.67 13.15 11.55
CA SER A 311 23.13 12.26 10.53
C SER A 311 21.65 11.99 10.78
N THR A 312 20.93 11.82 9.68
CA THR A 312 19.60 11.23 9.65
C THR A 312 19.71 9.95 8.85
N GLU A 313 19.15 8.86 9.35
CA GLU A 313 19.11 7.56 8.69
C GLU A 313 17.70 7.01 8.80
N TRP A 314 17.23 6.31 7.78
CA TRP A 314 15.97 5.58 7.88
C TRP A 314 16.15 4.12 7.50
N TYR A 315 15.44 3.26 8.22
CA TYR A 315 15.33 1.84 7.93
C TYR A 315 14.03 1.58 7.20
N ASP A 316 14.16 0.96 6.04
CA ASP A 316 13.05 0.47 5.22
C ASP A 316 12.88 -1.04 5.52
N PRO A 317 11.79 -1.46 6.19
CA PRO A 317 11.53 -2.87 6.50
C PRO A 317 11.12 -3.70 5.29
N LYS A 318 10.68 -3.08 4.17
CA LYS A 318 10.30 -3.82 2.96
C LYS A 318 11.54 -4.33 2.23
N VAL A 319 12.59 -3.51 2.16
CA VAL A 319 13.85 -3.89 1.49
C VAL A 319 14.94 -4.34 2.46
N ASP A 320 14.67 -4.26 3.77
CA ASP A 320 15.58 -4.61 4.87
C ASP A 320 16.93 -3.87 4.78
N ARG A 321 16.88 -2.54 4.60
CA ARG A 321 18.09 -1.72 4.48
C ARG A 321 17.97 -0.38 5.17
N TRP A 322 19.10 0.08 5.69
CA TRP A 322 19.31 1.46 6.12
C TRP A 322 19.71 2.33 4.94
N GLN A 323 19.19 3.55 4.91
CA GLN A 323 19.53 4.57 3.92
C GLN A 323 19.84 5.89 4.63
N SER A 324 20.72 6.69 4.04
CA SER A 324 21.08 8.00 4.57
C SER A 324 20.08 9.06 4.12
N GLY A 325 19.67 9.90 5.07
CA GLY A 325 18.79 11.04 4.85
C GLY A 325 19.48 12.40 4.99
N PRO A 326 18.71 13.50 4.93
CA PRO A 326 19.22 14.86 5.08
C PRO A 326 19.91 15.09 6.43
N LYS A 327 21.07 15.73 6.44
CA LYS A 327 21.80 16.04 7.68
C LYS A 327 21.15 17.21 8.42
N MET A 328 21.07 17.11 9.74
CA MET A 328 20.66 18.21 10.61
C MET A 328 21.64 19.38 10.51
N ILE A 329 21.16 20.58 10.84
CA ILE A 329 21.95 21.80 10.84
C ILE A 329 23.05 21.72 11.90
N ALA A 330 22.71 21.21 13.09
CA ALA A 330 23.64 21.00 14.18
C ALA A 330 23.61 19.54 14.68
N ALA A 331 24.79 19.02 15.02
CA ALA A 331 24.90 17.73 15.69
C ALA A 331 24.29 17.82 17.09
N ARG A 332 23.34 16.92 17.38
CA ARG A 332 22.63 16.92 18.66
C ARG A 332 22.37 15.52 19.19
N CYS A 333 22.42 15.37 20.51
CA CYS A 333 21.97 14.17 21.22
C CYS A 333 20.99 14.58 22.33
N ALA A 334 20.35 13.60 22.98
CA ALA A 334 19.39 13.83 24.07
C ALA A 334 18.19 14.75 23.72
N ALA A 335 17.95 14.95 22.43
CA ALA A 335 16.85 15.72 21.89
C ALA A 335 15.56 14.89 21.87
N GLY A 336 14.43 15.57 21.88
CA GLY A 336 13.13 14.96 21.59
C GLY A 336 12.90 14.87 20.08
N LEU A 337 12.24 13.80 19.64
CA LEU A 337 11.82 13.61 18.25
C LEU A 337 10.30 13.54 18.19
N ALA A 338 9.68 14.32 17.30
CA ALA A 338 8.24 14.26 17.03
C ALA A 338 8.00 14.05 15.55
N ALA A 339 7.12 13.11 15.21
CA ALA A 339 6.59 12.94 13.86
C ALA A 339 5.13 13.43 13.85
N LEU A 340 4.79 14.29 12.90
CA LEU A 340 3.49 14.88 12.70
C LEU A 340 3.00 14.54 11.29
N GLU A 341 1.77 14.01 11.20
CA GLU A 341 1.10 13.68 9.92
C GLU A 341 1.97 12.87 8.95
N ASP A 342 2.85 12.01 9.50
CA ASP A 342 3.78 11.10 8.82
C ASP A 342 4.85 11.76 7.91
N ASN A 343 4.73 13.05 7.58
CA ASN A 343 5.63 13.76 6.67
C ASN A 343 6.50 14.82 7.35
N PHE A 344 6.14 15.26 8.55
CA PHE A 344 6.84 16.33 9.26
C PHE A 344 7.53 15.81 10.50
N VAL A 345 8.83 16.04 10.60
CA VAL A 345 9.63 15.59 11.73
C VAL A 345 10.27 16.78 12.41
N PHE A 346 10.15 16.86 13.73
CA PHE A 346 10.78 17.88 14.55
C PHE A 346 11.83 17.28 15.46
N THR A 347 13.00 17.89 15.50
CA THR A 347 13.98 17.67 16.58
C THR A 347 13.90 18.84 17.54
N VAL A 348 13.65 18.53 18.81
CA VAL A 348 13.33 19.51 19.83
C VAL A 348 14.42 19.47 20.90
N GLY A 349 15.03 20.63 21.20
CA GLY A 349 16.01 20.76 22.29
C GLY A 349 17.21 19.82 22.17
N GLY A 350 17.67 19.31 23.30
CA GLY A 350 18.81 18.40 23.42
C GLY A 350 20.11 19.10 23.78
N ILE A 351 21.23 18.45 23.44
CA ILE A 351 22.59 18.93 23.69
C ILE A 351 23.26 19.22 22.36
N ILE A 352 23.80 20.43 22.22
CA ILE A 352 24.64 20.85 21.10
C ILE A 352 25.91 21.45 21.70
N TYR A 353 27.09 20.96 21.31
CA TYR A 353 28.39 21.39 21.86
C TYR A 353 28.40 21.43 23.41
N ASP A 354 27.91 20.36 24.04
CA ASP A 354 27.80 20.20 25.51
C ASP A 354 26.88 21.21 26.23
N LEU A 355 26.13 22.01 25.47
CA LEU A 355 25.15 22.95 26.00
C LEU A 355 23.74 22.43 25.78
N THR A 356 22.93 22.46 26.84
CA THR A 356 21.49 22.24 26.73
C THR A 356 20.86 23.39 25.94
N VAL A 357 20.12 23.06 24.87
CA VAL A 357 19.52 24.04 23.97
C VAL A 357 17.98 24.02 24.00
N GLN A 358 17.40 25.11 23.52
CA GLN A 358 15.96 25.26 23.28
C GLN A 358 15.59 25.23 21.79
N SER A 359 16.58 25.01 20.92
CA SER A 359 16.41 25.10 19.47
C SER A 359 15.62 23.94 18.91
N VAL A 360 14.79 24.24 17.91
CA VAL A 360 13.94 23.25 17.23
C VAL A 360 14.24 23.29 15.73
N GLU A 361 14.52 22.13 15.14
CA GLU A 361 14.64 21.99 13.69
C GLU A 361 13.49 21.12 13.17
N GLY A 362 12.95 21.48 12.00
CA GLY A 362 11.90 20.74 11.31
C GLY A 362 12.40 20.19 9.97
N LEU A 363 11.93 19.01 9.60
CA LEU A 363 12.13 18.36 8.32
C LEU A 363 10.79 18.03 7.71
N ASP A 364 10.60 18.43 6.45
CA ASP A 364 9.40 18.15 5.66
C ASP A 364 9.74 17.20 4.51
N PHE A 365 9.20 15.98 4.57
CA PHE A 365 9.38 14.95 3.55
C PHE A 365 8.47 15.14 2.33
N SER A 366 7.50 16.07 2.37
CA SER A 366 6.67 16.43 1.20
C SER A 366 7.38 17.40 0.23
N SER A 367 8.53 17.95 0.63
CA SER A 367 9.37 18.79 -0.22
C SER A 367 10.09 17.97 -1.29
N GLU A 368 10.24 18.52 -2.50
CA GLU A 368 11.02 17.91 -3.60
C GLU A 368 12.50 17.71 -3.21
N SER A 369 12.99 18.56 -2.30
CA SER A 369 14.32 18.45 -1.70
C SER A 369 14.17 18.58 -0.18
N PRO A 370 14.02 17.46 0.55
CA PRO A 370 13.90 17.48 2.00
C PRO A 370 15.21 17.93 2.65
N HIS A 371 15.13 18.95 3.50
CA HIS A 371 16.26 19.39 4.31
C HIS A 371 15.78 20.00 5.63
N TRP A 372 16.63 19.90 6.66
CA TRP A 372 16.33 20.47 7.96
C TRP A 372 16.32 22.00 7.88
N LYS A 373 15.34 22.61 8.57
CA LYS A 373 15.17 24.06 8.68
C LYS A 373 14.98 24.45 10.15
N PRO A 374 15.51 25.60 10.60
CA PRO A 374 15.19 26.12 11.93
C PRO A 374 13.69 26.44 12.03
N THR A 375 13.12 26.21 13.20
CA THR A 375 11.71 26.53 13.51
C THR A 375 11.64 27.36 14.79
N VAL A 376 10.43 27.57 15.31
CA VAL A 376 10.23 28.37 16.52
C VAL A 376 10.77 27.61 17.74
N ASN A 377 11.64 28.30 18.50
CA ASN A 377 12.31 27.74 19.67
C ASN A 377 11.35 27.57 20.85
N MET A 378 11.62 26.58 21.70
CA MET A 378 10.97 26.45 23.01
C MET A 378 11.29 27.66 23.91
N PHE A 379 10.48 27.92 24.94
CA PHE A 379 10.82 28.97 25.91
C PHE A 379 12.00 28.60 26.79
N PHE A 380 12.12 27.31 27.14
CA PHE A 380 13.17 26.84 28.01
C PHE A 380 13.97 25.72 27.36
N LYS A 381 15.28 25.73 27.61
CA LYS A 381 16.20 24.67 27.20
C LYS A 381 15.93 23.38 27.96
N ARG A 382 15.97 22.25 27.25
CA ARG A 382 15.64 20.92 27.82
C ARG A 382 16.46 19.83 27.13
N GLN A 383 16.96 18.88 27.90
CA GLN A 383 17.53 17.61 27.44
C GLN A 383 16.95 16.44 28.24
N HIS A 384 17.00 15.23 27.67
CA HIS A 384 16.47 14.01 28.30
C HIS A 384 15.01 14.15 28.77
N PHE A 385 14.22 14.90 28.00
CA PHE A 385 12.79 15.09 28.21
C PHE A 385 12.03 14.15 27.28
N GLY A 386 10.73 13.97 27.54
CA GLY A 386 9.89 13.20 26.66
C GLY A 386 9.09 14.10 25.72
N VAL A 387 8.81 13.59 24.53
CA VAL A 387 7.99 14.28 23.53
C VAL A 387 6.80 13.42 23.17
N GLY A 388 5.62 14.05 23.04
CA GLY A 388 4.40 13.40 22.58
C GLY A 388 3.67 14.27 21.58
N VAL A 389 2.92 13.65 20.67
CA VAL A 389 2.15 14.35 19.63
C VAL A 389 0.67 14.00 19.76
N ILE A 390 -0.18 15.01 19.85
CA ILE A 390 -1.64 14.84 19.76
C ILE A 390 -2.15 15.79 18.68
N LYS A 391 -2.57 15.23 17.54
CA LYS A 391 -2.97 16.03 16.36
C LYS A 391 -1.83 17.03 16.05
N ASN A 392 -2.13 18.32 15.94
CA ASN A 392 -1.18 19.36 15.54
C ASN A 392 -0.41 19.98 16.72
N TYR A 393 -0.33 19.25 17.84
CA TYR A 393 0.31 19.71 19.07
C TYR A 393 1.49 18.82 19.44
N VAL A 394 2.67 19.42 19.58
CA VAL A 394 3.89 18.76 20.05
C VAL A 394 4.16 19.14 21.49
N TYR A 395 4.13 18.17 22.39
CA TYR A 395 4.32 18.36 23.83
C TYR A 395 5.76 18.04 24.20
N ALA A 396 6.44 18.96 24.87
CA ALA A 396 7.76 18.76 25.46
C ALA A 396 7.63 18.72 26.99
N VAL A 397 7.92 17.57 27.61
CA VAL A 397 7.56 17.30 29.02
C VAL A 397 8.78 16.92 29.84
N GLY A 398 9.03 17.66 30.92
CA GLY A 398 10.08 17.34 31.89
C GLY A 398 11.50 17.63 31.38
N GLY A 399 12.43 16.74 31.74
CA GLY A 399 13.84 16.80 31.38
C GLY A 399 14.74 17.54 32.36
N PHE A 400 15.86 18.02 31.84
CA PHE A 400 16.90 18.77 32.54
C PHE A 400 17.28 20.02 31.73
N ASP A 401 17.41 21.18 32.37
CA ASP A 401 17.75 22.46 31.69
C ASP A 401 19.26 22.77 31.68
N GLY A 402 20.09 21.82 32.09
CA GLY A 402 21.53 22.01 32.34
C GLY A 402 21.85 22.36 33.79
N ILE A 403 20.85 22.68 34.63
CA ILE A 403 21.02 23.06 36.03
C ILE A 403 20.12 22.23 36.96
N ARG A 404 18.85 22.02 36.59
CA ARG A 404 17.83 21.37 37.41
C ARG A 404 16.94 20.46 36.59
N HIS A 405 16.44 19.41 37.24
CA HIS A 405 15.36 18.59 36.70
C HIS A 405 14.03 19.36 36.72
N LEU A 406 13.23 19.13 35.68
CA LEU A 406 12.03 19.89 35.37
C LEU A 406 10.77 19.04 35.60
N ASN A 407 9.73 19.67 36.13
CA ASN A 407 8.35 19.17 36.13
C ASN A 407 7.44 19.98 35.20
N SER A 408 7.96 21.07 34.64
CA SER A 408 7.26 21.91 33.66
C SER A 408 7.08 21.18 32.33
N ALA A 409 6.05 21.56 31.59
CA ALA A 409 5.85 21.13 30.21
C ALA A 409 5.44 22.32 29.33
N GLU A 410 5.73 22.21 28.05
CA GLU A 410 5.37 23.18 27.02
C GLU A 410 4.70 22.44 25.86
N VAL A 411 3.86 23.15 25.12
CA VAL A 411 3.25 22.63 23.90
C VAL A 411 3.42 23.61 22.76
N LEU A 412 3.84 23.11 21.60
CA LEU A 412 3.83 23.83 20.34
C LEU A 412 2.48 23.61 19.66
N ASP A 413 1.79 24.69 19.34
CA ASP A 413 0.72 24.66 18.34
C ASP A 413 1.36 24.80 16.96
N CYS A 414 1.43 23.72 16.18
CA CYS A 414 2.12 23.74 14.89
C CYS A 414 1.43 24.63 13.86
N ARG A 415 0.14 24.98 14.05
CA ARG A 415 -0.59 25.87 13.15
C ARG A 415 -0.26 27.33 13.41
N THR A 416 -0.17 27.74 14.66
CA THR A 416 0.19 29.14 15.00
C THR A 416 1.70 29.33 15.13
N ARG A 417 2.46 28.24 15.19
CA ARG A 417 3.92 28.20 15.40
C ARG A 417 4.33 28.85 16.72
N GLU A 418 3.50 28.70 17.73
CA GLU A 418 3.77 29.27 19.05
C GLU A 418 3.89 28.16 20.09
N TRP A 419 4.97 28.23 20.85
CA TRP A 419 5.07 27.50 22.09
C TRP A 419 4.21 28.20 23.14
N ARG A 420 3.64 27.41 24.06
CA ARG A 420 3.04 27.91 25.30
C ARG A 420 3.35 26.99 26.46
N MET A 421 3.50 27.57 27.64
CA MET A 421 3.58 26.80 28.88
C MET A 421 2.22 26.15 29.17
N ILE A 422 2.25 24.91 29.65
CA ILE A 422 1.09 24.20 30.19
C ILE A 422 1.30 23.89 31.66
N SER A 423 0.25 23.41 32.33
CA SER A 423 0.34 23.02 33.73
C SER A 423 1.49 22.05 33.99
N SER A 424 2.14 22.21 35.14
CA SER A 424 3.31 21.41 35.53
C SER A 424 2.88 20.11 36.21
N MET A 425 3.69 19.07 36.04
CA MET A 425 3.56 17.82 36.79
C MET A 425 3.82 18.05 38.29
N SER A 426 3.30 17.16 39.12
CA SER A 426 3.54 17.16 40.56
C SER A 426 4.98 16.75 40.91
N THR A 427 5.59 15.88 40.10
CA THR A 427 6.97 15.39 40.30
C THR A 427 7.87 15.81 39.14
N LYS A 428 9.15 16.12 39.45
CA LYS A 428 10.20 16.37 38.44
C LYS A 428 10.61 15.07 37.77
N ARG A 429 10.84 15.09 36.46
CA ARG A 429 11.14 13.85 35.70
C ARG A 429 12.19 14.12 34.62
N GLY A 430 13.44 13.72 34.87
CA GLY A 430 14.48 13.57 33.84
C GLY A 430 14.55 12.14 33.31
N GLY A 431 14.87 11.95 32.03
CA GLY A 431 14.84 10.64 31.37
C GLY A 431 13.44 10.01 31.34
N VAL A 432 12.41 10.84 31.24
CA VAL A 432 10.99 10.46 31.27
C VAL A 432 10.55 9.86 29.94
N GLY A 433 9.76 8.79 29.99
CA GLY A 433 9.05 8.27 28.82
C GLY A 433 7.71 8.98 28.66
N ILE A 434 7.37 9.38 27.43
CA ILE A 434 6.09 9.99 27.10
C ILE A 434 5.35 9.09 26.12
N GLY A 435 4.13 8.70 26.48
CA GLY A 435 3.22 7.97 25.59
C GLY A 435 1.92 8.73 25.41
N VAL A 436 1.28 8.55 24.25
CA VAL A 436 -0.02 9.15 23.95
C VAL A 436 -1.07 8.06 23.80
N LEU A 437 -2.15 8.14 24.58
CA LEU A 437 -3.25 7.19 24.50
C LEU A 437 -4.58 7.93 24.68
N ASN A 438 -5.53 7.70 23.78
CA ASN A 438 -6.86 8.32 23.82
C ASN A 438 -6.83 9.85 23.90
N ASN A 439 -5.92 10.50 23.15
CA ASN A 439 -5.68 11.95 23.17
C ASN A 439 -5.24 12.51 24.55
N LEU A 440 -4.60 11.69 25.38
CA LEU A 440 -4.01 12.08 26.66
C LEU A 440 -2.51 11.79 26.63
N VAL A 441 -1.72 12.60 27.34
CA VAL A 441 -0.26 12.44 27.43
C VAL A 441 0.09 11.79 28.77
N TYR A 442 0.86 10.70 28.74
CA TYR A 442 1.29 9.98 29.94
C TYR A 442 2.78 10.16 30.15
N ALA A 443 3.17 10.74 31.28
CA ALA A 443 4.55 10.85 31.73
C ALA A 443 4.89 9.68 32.66
N VAL A 444 5.76 8.79 32.17
CA VAL A 444 6.02 7.48 32.77
C VAL A 444 7.45 7.42 33.30
N GLY A 445 7.58 7.18 34.61
CA GLY A 445 8.87 6.99 35.27
C GLY A 445 9.77 8.24 35.24
N GLY A 446 11.08 8.01 35.10
CA GLY A 446 12.12 9.04 35.08
C GLY A 446 12.86 9.16 36.42
N TYR A 447 13.47 10.32 36.64
CA TYR A 447 14.31 10.62 37.79
C TYR A 447 14.03 12.03 38.32
N ASP A 448 13.86 12.17 39.64
CA ASP A 448 13.40 13.44 40.25
C ASP A 448 14.52 14.42 40.63
N GLY A 449 15.78 13.97 40.55
CA GLY A 449 16.94 14.80 40.88
C GLY A 449 17.17 15.02 42.38
N LYS A 450 16.37 14.42 43.26
CA LYS A 450 16.46 14.60 44.72
C LYS A 450 16.84 13.32 45.45
N SER A 451 16.32 12.19 45.00
CA SER A 451 16.64 10.87 45.54
C SER A 451 17.45 10.10 44.49
N GLU A 452 18.38 9.22 44.88
CA GLU A 452 19.04 8.30 43.93
C GLU A 452 18.08 7.28 43.30
N GLN A 453 16.78 7.40 43.55
CA GLN A 453 15.77 6.44 43.13
C GLN A 453 15.08 6.87 41.83
N ARG A 454 14.94 5.90 40.94
CA ARG A 454 14.13 6.01 39.74
C ARG A 454 12.65 6.07 40.14
N LEU A 455 11.83 6.69 39.30
CA LEU A 455 10.39 6.78 39.51
C LEU A 455 9.69 5.57 38.88
N ASN A 456 8.71 5.02 39.60
CA ASN A 456 7.70 4.13 39.02
C ASN A 456 6.35 4.84 38.81
N SER A 457 6.19 6.06 39.32
CA SER A 457 4.94 6.80 39.23
C SER A 457 4.64 7.26 37.81
N VAL A 458 3.35 7.40 37.52
CA VAL A 458 2.85 7.84 36.22
C VAL A 458 1.87 8.99 36.41
N GLU A 459 2.00 10.03 35.58
CA GLU A 459 1.07 11.15 35.54
C GLU A 459 0.45 11.29 34.15
N CYS A 460 -0.85 11.55 34.09
CA CYS A 460 -1.63 11.74 32.88
C CYS A 460 -2.07 13.19 32.75
N TYR A 461 -1.77 13.81 31.61
CA TYR A 461 -2.20 15.15 31.25
C TYR A 461 -3.47 15.10 30.41
N HIS A 462 -4.45 15.93 30.80
CA HIS A 462 -5.69 16.14 30.07
C HIS A 462 -5.68 17.52 29.39
N PRO A 463 -5.48 17.62 28.06
CA PRO A 463 -5.32 18.90 27.38
C PRO A 463 -6.49 19.87 27.53
N SER A 464 -7.73 19.36 27.53
CA SER A 464 -8.92 20.21 27.69
C SER A 464 -9.10 20.80 29.09
N LEU A 465 -8.44 20.22 30.10
CA LEU A 465 -8.50 20.69 31.48
C LEU A 465 -7.22 21.41 31.91
N ASP A 466 -6.19 21.40 31.04
CA ASP A 466 -4.82 21.78 31.36
C ASP A 466 -4.38 21.24 32.73
N LYS A 467 -4.45 19.93 32.94
CA LYS A 467 -4.17 19.34 34.25
C LYS A 467 -3.48 17.99 34.17
N TRP A 468 -2.45 17.81 35.00
CA TRP A 468 -1.83 16.52 35.29
C TRP A 468 -2.52 15.83 36.47
N THR A 469 -2.72 14.53 36.36
CA THR A 469 -3.32 13.68 37.38
C THR A 469 -2.49 12.42 37.58
N PRO A 470 -2.21 12.00 38.83
CA PRO A 470 -1.53 10.73 39.07
C PRO A 470 -2.45 9.57 38.65
N VAL A 471 -1.88 8.57 38.00
CA VAL A 471 -2.56 7.32 37.63
C VAL A 471 -1.83 6.14 38.25
N ALA A 472 -2.25 4.91 37.92
CA ALA A 472 -1.63 3.71 38.46
C ALA A 472 -0.12 3.67 38.19
N ASP A 473 0.65 3.37 39.23
CA ASP A 473 2.11 3.26 39.16
C ASP A 473 2.55 2.01 38.38
N MET A 474 3.72 2.08 37.78
CA MET A 474 4.42 0.92 37.26
C MET A 474 4.85 0.00 38.40
N ARG A 475 4.99 -1.30 38.08
CA ARG A 475 5.51 -2.30 39.02
C ARG A 475 7.00 -2.13 39.31
N VAL A 476 7.75 -1.51 38.39
CA VAL A 476 9.20 -1.35 38.46
C VAL A 476 9.56 0.10 38.16
N ALA A 477 10.46 0.66 38.96
CA ALA A 477 10.99 2.00 38.76
C ALA A 477 12.05 2.03 37.66
N VAL A 478 11.89 2.93 36.68
CA VAL A 478 12.71 2.99 35.46
C VAL A 478 12.99 4.43 35.05
N MET A 479 14.12 4.64 34.37
CA MET A 479 14.51 5.89 33.71
C MET A 479 15.06 5.55 32.32
N TRP A 480 15.12 6.52 31.41
CA TRP A 480 15.39 6.27 29.98
C TRP A 480 14.31 5.40 29.34
N VAL A 481 13.06 5.67 29.69
CA VAL A 481 11.93 4.87 29.25
C VAL A 481 11.64 5.20 27.79
N LEU A 482 11.70 4.19 26.93
CA LEU A 482 11.09 4.24 25.61
C LEU A 482 9.60 3.96 25.78
N ALA A 483 8.78 4.99 25.60
CA ALA A 483 7.34 4.88 25.49
C ALA A 483 6.99 5.36 24.07
N SER A 484 6.38 4.50 23.27
CA SER A 484 5.92 4.80 21.91
C SER A 484 4.46 4.42 21.79
#